data_AF-A0A1H8T9B0-F1
#
_entry.id   AF-A0A1H8T9B0-F1
#
_cell.length_a   1.000
_cell.length_b   1.000
_cell.length_c   1.000
_cell.angle_alpha   90.00
_cell.angle_beta   90.00
_cell.angle_gamma   90.00
#
_symmetry.space_group_name_H-M   'P 1'
#
loop_
_entity.id
_entity.type
_entity.pdbx_description
1 polymer ?
#
loop_
_entity_poly.entity_id
_entity_poly.type
_entity_poly.pdbx_seq_one_letter_code
_entity_poly.pdbx_strand_id
1 'polypeptide(L)'
;MPDTATVKRALSRLAAQSAEPPTDGGWFGGDDYRTVVTAAEDAVESVATAVDFLDADGLDRLDDAIETAEEAGDHAAVRRGRRARNVLTDFRRAVRSDQFHSGRGTTLRDGVQEERNDTGDTYG
;
A
#
# COMPACT_ATOMS: atom_id res chain seq x y z
N MET A 1 15.94 -4.79 -55.87
CA MET A 1 15.14 -5.47 -54.83
C MET A 1 16.11 -6.22 -53.92
N PRO A 2 16.00 -6.11 -52.60
CA PRO A 2 16.90 -6.83 -51.71
C PRO A 2 16.75 -8.34 -51.90
N ASP A 3 17.88 -9.05 -51.93
CA ASP A 3 17.90 -10.50 -52.09
C ASP A 3 17.33 -11.18 -50.83
N THR A 4 16.64 -12.31 -51.02
CA THR A 4 16.02 -13.08 -49.94
C THR A 4 17.05 -13.46 -48.85
N ALA A 5 18.31 -13.69 -49.22
CA ALA A 5 19.38 -13.97 -48.27
C ALA A 5 19.69 -12.77 -47.37
N THR A 6 19.61 -11.54 -47.91
CA THR A 6 19.81 -10.30 -47.16
C THR A 6 18.69 -10.09 -46.13
N VAL A 7 17.44 -10.38 -46.53
CA VAL A 7 16.26 -10.27 -45.64
C VAL A 7 16.34 -11.28 -44.50
N LYS A 8 16.69 -12.53 -44.79
CA LYS A 8 16.86 -13.57 -43.76
C LYS A 8 17.97 -13.21 -42.78
N ARG A 9 19.10 -12.71 -43.24
CA ARG A 9 20.22 -12.30 -42.37
C ARG A 9 19.84 -11.11 -41.49
N ALA A 10 19.08 -10.15 -42.02
CA ALA A 10 18.57 -9.02 -41.24
C ALA A 10 17.57 -9.47 -40.16
N LEU A 11 16.65 -10.38 -40.51
CA LEU A 11 15.68 -10.95 -39.56
C LEU A 11 16.35 -11.82 -38.49
N SER A 12 17.33 -12.66 -38.84
CA SER A 12 18.08 -13.46 -37.86
C SER A 12 18.88 -12.57 -36.91
N ARG A 13 19.45 -11.46 -37.40
CA ARG A 13 20.14 -10.47 -36.55
C ARG A 13 19.16 -9.76 -35.61
N LEU A 14 17.97 -9.41 -36.09
CA LEU A 14 16.93 -8.77 -35.29
C LEU A 14 16.38 -9.72 -34.20
N ALA A 15 16.19 -10.99 -34.55
CA ALA A 15 15.76 -12.02 -33.59
C ALA A 15 16.83 -12.25 -32.51
N ALA A 16 18.12 -12.27 -32.88
CA ALA A 16 19.21 -12.36 -31.91
C ALA A 16 19.28 -11.12 -30.99
N GLN A 17 19.01 -9.93 -31.52
CA GLN A 17 18.97 -8.68 -30.76
C GLN A 17 17.73 -8.56 -29.85
N SER A 18 16.68 -9.33 -30.13
CA SER A 18 15.47 -9.44 -29.28
C SER A 18 15.55 -10.60 -28.27
N ALA A 19 16.55 -11.48 -28.42
CA ALA A 19 16.80 -12.62 -27.54
C ALA A 19 17.83 -12.31 -26.44
N GLU A 20 18.48 -11.15 -26.49
CA GLU A 20 19.17 -10.62 -25.33
C GLU A 20 18.10 -10.29 -24.28
N PRO A 21 18.14 -10.87 -23.07
CA PRO A 21 17.24 -10.47 -22.01
C PRO A 21 17.37 -8.96 -21.84
N PRO A 22 16.27 -8.21 -21.66
CA PRO A 22 16.36 -6.77 -21.46
C PRO A 22 17.38 -6.55 -20.34
N THR A 23 18.49 -5.91 -20.68
CA THR A 23 19.45 -5.45 -19.71
C THR A 23 18.68 -4.53 -18.79
N ASP A 24 18.50 -5.03 -17.58
CA ASP A 24 18.08 -4.32 -16.41
C ASP A 24 18.75 -2.92 -16.42
N GLY A 25 17.93 -1.87 -16.53
CA GLY A 25 18.41 -0.49 -16.50
C GLY A 25 18.35 0.25 -17.84
N GLY A 26 17.35 1.13 -17.95
CA GLY A 26 17.57 2.45 -18.53
C GLY A 26 16.85 2.74 -19.84
N TRP A 27 15.60 3.20 -19.74
CA TRP A 27 15.19 4.41 -20.49
C TRP A 27 13.89 5.08 -20.01
N PHE A 28 13.07 4.42 -19.18
CA PHE A 28 11.89 5.04 -18.59
C PHE A 28 11.99 4.90 -17.07
N GLY A 29 12.20 6.02 -16.38
CA GLY A 29 12.27 6.11 -14.91
C GLY A 29 10.93 5.86 -14.23
N GLY A 30 10.35 4.69 -14.44
CA GLY A 30 9.36 4.10 -13.55
C GLY A 30 10.08 3.02 -12.76
N ASP A 31 9.98 3.07 -11.44
CA ASP A 31 10.42 1.97 -10.58
C ASP A 31 9.84 0.66 -11.14
N ASP A 32 10.66 -0.39 -11.26
CA ASP A 32 10.14 -1.72 -11.64
C ASP A 32 8.99 -2.04 -10.67
N TYR A 33 7.89 -2.59 -11.19
CA TYR A 33 6.72 -2.89 -10.36
C TYR A 33 7.10 -3.80 -9.20
N ARG A 34 8.12 -4.65 -9.38
CA ARG A 34 8.70 -5.46 -8.30
C ARG A 34 9.33 -4.60 -7.21
N THR A 35 10.12 -3.59 -7.57
CA THR A 35 10.71 -2.65 -6.62
C THR A 35 9.62 -1.91 -5.83
N VAL A 36 8.55 -1.46 -6.50
CA VAL A 36 7.42 -0.79 -5.82
C VAL A 36 6.68 -1.74 -4.89
N VAL A 37 6.40 -2.98 -5.33
CA VAL A 37 5.73 -3.99 -4.51
C VAL A 37 6.59 -4.35 -3.30
N THR A 38 7.89 -4.58 -3.46
CA THR A 38 8.80 -4.85 -2.33
C THR A 38 8.84 -3.67 -1.36
N ALA A 39 8.92 -2.43 -1.84
CA ALA A 39 8.88 -1.25 -0.97
C ALA A 39 7.54 -1.12 -0.21
N ALA A 40 6.43 -1.53 -0.84
CA ALA A 40 5.13 -1.57 -0.18
C ALA A 40 5.06 -2.67 0.90
N GLU A 41 5.63 -3.85 0.64
CA GLU A 41 5.75 -4.92 1.64
C GLU A 41 6.58 -4.47 2.85
N ASP A 42 7.73 -3.83 2.62
CA ASP A 42 8.58 -3.26 3.68
C ASP A 42 7.84 -2.18 4.49
N ALA A 43 7.01 -1.37 3.82
CA ALA A 43 6.19 -0.37 4.49
C ALA A 43 5.10 -1.00 5.37
N VAL A 44 4.44 -2.07 4.90
CA VAL A 44 3.44 -2.81 5.69
C VAL A 44 4.10 -3.46 6.91
N GLU A 45 5.27 -4.09 6.74
CA GLU A 45 6.01 -4.69 7.86
C GLU A 45 6.45 -3.63 8.89
N SER A 46 6.89 -2.46 8.42
CA SER A 46 7.22 -1.33 9.29
C SER A 46 6.01 -0.84 10.10
N VAL A 47 4.82 -0.83 9.48
CA VAL A 47 3.56 -0.48 10.16
C VAL A 47 3.19 -1.55 11.20
N ALA A 48 3.30 -2.84 10.86
CA ALA A 48 3.06 -3.94 11.80
C ALA A 48 3.98 -3.82 13.02
N THR A 49 5.28 -3.62 12.79
CA THR A 49 6.27 -3.37 13.84
C THR A 49 5.91 -2.17 14.72
N ALA A 50 5.41 -1.08 14.12
CA ALA A 50 4.99 0.09 14.87
C ALA A 50 3.75 -0.19 15.75
N VAL A 51 2.80 -0.99 15.27
CA VAL A 51 1.62 -1.42 16.04
C VAL A 51 2.06 -2.32 17.21
N ASP A 52 2.91 -3.31 16.95
CA ASP A 52 3.43 -4.21 18.00
C ASP A 52 4.19 -3.43 19.08
N PHE A 53 4.96 -2.41 18.67
CA PHE A 53 5.63 -1.52 19.61
C PHE A 53 4.63 -0.78 20.50
N LEU A 54 3.53 -0.26 19.94
CA LEU A 54 2.49 0.43 20.69
C LEU A 54 1.71 -0.49 21.63
N ASP A 55 1.44 -1.72 21.21
CA ASP A 55 0.70 -2.71 22.00
C ASP A 55 1.50 -3.22 23.20
N ALA A 56 2.83 -3.21 23.10
CA ALA A 56 3.72 -3.58 24.18
C ALA A 56 4.07 -2.41 25.13
N ASP A 57 3.20 -1.41 25.27
CA ASP A 57 3.45 -0.20 26.08
C ASP A 57 4.72 0.57 25.66
N GLY A 58 5.05 0.56 24.36
CA GLY A 58 6.28 1.13 23.84
C GLY A 58 6.39 2.65 24.01
N LEU A 59 5.27 3.37 24.14
CA LEU A 59 5.30 4.82 24.40
C LEU A 59 5.84 5.14 25.80
N ASP A 60 5.45 4.37 26.81
CA ASP A 60 5.92 4.57 28.18
C ASP A 60 7.42 4.24 28.26
N ARG A 61 7.83 3.13 27.63
CA ARG A 61 9.25 2.76 27.50
C ARG A 61 10.08 3.79 26.73
N LEU A 62 9.48 4.46 25.74
CA LEU A 62 10.14 5.52 24.99
C LEU A 62 10.30 6.79 25.84
N ASP A 63 9.33 7.10 26.69
CA ASP A 63 9.42 8.22 27.63
C ASP A 63 10.55 8.00 28.65
N ASP A 64 10.62 6.81 29.25
CA ASP A 64 11.72 6.43 30.17
C ASP A 64 13.10 6.53 29.49
N ALA A 65 13.20 6.11 28.22
CA ALA A 65 14.43 6.18 27.45
C ALA A 65 14.84 7.63 27.12
N ILE A 66 13.87 8.52 26.88
CA ILE A 66 14.12 9.95 26.67
C ILE A 66 14.63 10.58 27.97
N GLU A 67 14.01 10.28 29.11
CA GLU A 67 14.45 10.78 30.43
C GLU A 67 15.89 10.32 30.72
N THR A 68 16.20 9.04 30.51
CA THR A 68 17.56 8.51 30.65
C THR A 68 18.57 9.24 29.74
N ALA A 69 18.17 9.55 28.51
CA ALA A 69 19.02 10.30 27.57
C ALA A 69 19.20 11.78 27.99
N GLU A 70 18.20 12.39 28.63
CA GLU A 70 18.32 13.74 29.21
C GLU A 70 19.31 13.75 30.36
N GLU A 71 19.23 12.76 31.26
CA GLU A 71 20.17 12.59 32.37
C GLU A 71 21.61 12.34 31.89
N ALA A 72 21.77 11.59 30.80
CA ALA A 72 23.06 11.35 30.15
C ALA A 72 23.59 12.55 29.34
N GLY A 73 22.79 13.60 29.14
CA GLY A 73 23.13 14.75 28.31
C GLY A 73 23.15 14.48 26.81
N ASP A 74 22.57 13.38 26.33
CA ASP A 74 22.46 13.07 24.90
C ASP A 74 21.28 13.82 24.27
N HIS A 75 21.50 15.10 24.02
CA HIS A 75 20.51 15.96 23.39
C HIS A 75 20.09 15.50 21.99
N ALA A 76 20.93 14.73 21.28
CA ALA A 76 20.58 14.22 19.95
C ALA A 76 19.56 13.09 20.04
N ALA A 77 19.77 12.15 20.96
CA ALA A 77 18.82 11.09 21.27
C ALA A 77 17.49 11.66 21.76
N VAL A 78 17.52 12.63 22.69
CA VAL A 78 16.31 13.29 23.23
C VAL A 78 15.47 13.92 22.12
N ARG A 79 16.10 14.66 21.19
CA ARG A 79 15.37 15.28 20.07
C ARG A 79 14.73 14.24 19.15
N ARG A 80 15.46 13.15 18.83
CA ARG A 80 14.92 12.07 18.00
C ARG A 80 13.79 11.33 18.70
N GLY A 81 13.96 11.02 19.99
CA GLY A 81 12.95 10.35 20.81
C GLY A 81 11.66 11.15 20.89
N ARG A 82 11.74 12.45 21.22
CA ARG A 82 10.57 13.34 21.25
C ARG A 82 9.85 13.42 19.90
N ARG A 83 10.58 13.45 18.79
CA ARG A 83 9.99 13.40 17.44
C ARG A 83 9.26 12.08 17.21
N ALA A 84 9.90 10.95 17.52
CA ALA A 84 9.32 9.63 17.37
C ALA A 84 8.05 9.47 18.22
N ARG A 85 8.09 9.93 19.47
CA ARG A 85 6.95 9.93 20.40
C ARG A 85 5.74 10.67 19.83
N ASN A 86 5.96 11.86 19.27
CA ASN A 86 4.87 12.64 18.67
C ASN A 86 4.24 11.89 17.49
N VAL A 87 5.07 11.37 16.57
CA VAL A 87 4.58 10.61 15.40
C VAL A 87 3.82 9.35 15.83
N LEU A 88 4.34 8.60 16.80
CA LEU A 88 3.68 7.38 17.30
C LEU A 88 2.39 7.69 18.06
N THR A 89 2.31 8.84 18.75
CA THR A 89 1.06 9.29 19.39
C THR A 89 -0.02 9.62 18.38
N ASP A 90 0.34 10.35 17.31
CA ASP A 90 -0.58 10.66 16.22
C ASP A 90 -1.00 9.39 15.46
N PHE A 91 -0.07 8.48 15.22
CA PHE A 91 -0.34 7.18 14.63
C PHE A 91 -1.31 6.35 15.48
N ARG A 92 -1.07 6.22 16.80
CA ARG A 92 -1.98 5.55 17.74
C ARG A 92 -3.39 6.15 17.70
N ARG A 93 -3.48 7.48 17.59
CA ARG A 93 -4.77 8.18 17.47
C ARG A 93 -5.46 7.83 16.17
N ALA A 94 -4.75 7.85 15.03
CA ALA A 94 -5.29 7.52 13.72
C ALA A 94 -5.82 6.07 13.67
N VAL A 95 -5.02 5.11 14.14
CA VAL A 95 -5.38 3.69 14.22
C VAL A 95 -6.61 3.49 15.09
N ARG A 96 -6.77 4.25 16.19
CA ARG A 96 -7.95 4.19 17.06
C ARG A 96 -9.19 4.86 16.48
N SER A 97 -9.05 5.94 15.72
CA SER A 97 -10.19 6.62 15.10
C SER A 97 -10.85 5.82 13.99
N ASP A 98 -10.11 4.94 13.30
CA ASP A 98 -10.66 4.12 12.21
C ASP A 98 -11.52 2.95 12.73
N GLN A 99 -11.31 2.52 13.97
CA GLN A 99 -12.03 1.40 14.61
C GLN A 99 -13.50 1.72 14.91
N PHE A 100 -13.90 2.99 14.85
CA PHE A 100 -15.24 3.46 15.20
C PHE A 100 -16.10 3.88 14.01
N HIS A 101 -15.64 3.70 12.77
CA HIS A 101 -16.49 3.87 11.58
C HIS A 101 -16.99 2.49 11.10
N SER A 102 -17.75 1.80 11.95
CA SER A 102 -18.65 0.74 11.48
C SER A 102 -19.73 1.42 10.64
N GLY A 103 -19.41 1.63 9.37
CA GLY A 103 -20.30 2.13 8.34
C GLY A 103 -21.55 1.27 8.33
N ARG A 104 -22.59 1.82 8.96
CA ARG A 104 -24.01 1.54 8.82
C ARG A 104 -24.27 0.74 7.54
N GLY A 105 -24.39 -0.58 7.69
CA GLY A 105 -24.77 -1.47 6.62
C GLY A 105 -26.02 -0.90 5.96
N THR A 106 -25.92 -0.62 4.67
CA THR A 106 -27.12 -0.47 3.85
C THR A 106 -27.80 -1.84 3.91
N THR A 107 -28.81 -1.96 4.77
CA THR A 107 -29.81 -2.98 4.58
C THR A 107 -30.41 -2.68 3.22
N LEU A 108 -30.00 -3.44 2.22
CA LEU A 108 -30.74 -3.59 0.98
C LEU A 108 -32.08 -4.18 1.40
N ARG A 109 -33.00 -3.30 1.78
CA ARG A 109 -34.39 -3.61 2.03
C ARG A 109 -34.93 -4.07 0.69
N ASP A 110 -34.91 -5.38 0.56
CA ASP A 110 -35.71 -6.24 -0.29
C ASP A 110 -37.04 -5.56 -0.62
N GLY A 111 -37.05 -4.86 -1.75
CA GLY A 111 -38.21 -4.27 -2.37
C GLY A 111 -38.80 -5.30 -3.31
N VAL A 112 -39.46 -6.30 -2.74
CA VAL A 112 -40.31 -7.23 -3.48
C VAL A 112 -41.40 -6.40 -4.16
N GLN A 113 -41.23 -6.13 -5.45
CA GLN A 113 -42.22 -5.48 -6.29
C GLN A 113 -43.23 -6.54 -6.74
N GLU A 114 -44.10 -6.94 -5.81
CA GLU A 114 -45.24 -7.80 -6.09
C GLU A 114 -46.52 -6.95 -6.07
N GLU A 115 -46.84 -6.32 -7.20
CA GLU A 115 -48.21 -5.84 -7.44
C GLU A 115 -48.60 -6.12 -8.90
N ARG A 116 -48.97 -7.39 -9.10
CA ARG A 116 -50.12 -7.87 -9.86
C ARG A 116 -50.59 -6.97 -11.00
N ASN A 117 -50.19 -7.34 -12.22
CA ASN A 117 -50.97 -7.02 -13.42
C ASN A 117 -52.33 -7.72 -13.32
N ASP A 118 -53.33 -7.00 -12.83
CA ASP A 118 -54.75 -7.35 -12.93
C ASP A 118 -55.22 -7.05 -14.37
N THR A 119 -54.86 -7.93 -15.29
CA THR A 119 -55.41 -7.95 -16.65
C THR A 119 -56.63 -8.86 -16.66
N GLY A 120 -57.73 -8.38 -16.07
CA GLY A 120 -59.02 -9.05 -16.00
C GLY A 120 -60.09 -8.25 -16.75
N ASP A 121 -60.23 -8.55 -18.04
CA ASP A 121 -61.46 -8.59 -18.83
C ASP A 121 -62.75 -7.98 -18.22
N THR A 122 -63.33 -6.96 -18.87
CA THR A 122 -64.77 -6.92 -19.23
C THR A 122 -65.11 -5.68 -20.04
N TYR A 123 -65.44 -5.89 -21.32
CA TYR A 123 -66.19 -4.94 -22.14
C TYR A 123 -67.69 -5.07 -21.84
N GLY A 124 -68.34 -3.94 -21.55
CA GLY A 124 -69.80 -3.76 -21.61
C GLY A 124 -70.16 -2.86 -22.78
#